data_AF-X1SL30-F1
#
_entry.id   AF-X1SL30-F1
#
_cell.length_a   1.000
_cell.length_b   1.000
_cell.length_c   1.000
_cell.angle_alpha   90.00
_cell.angle_beta   90.00
_cell.angle_gamma   90.00
#
_symmetry.space_group_name_H-M   'P 1'
#
loop_
_entity.id
_entity.type
_entity.pdbx_description
1 polymer ?
#
loop_
_entity_poly.entity_id
_entity_poly.type
_entity_poly.pdbx_seq_one_letter_code
_entity_poly.pdbx_strand_id
1 'polypeptide(L)' 'MQVEKCKMKVLFVSDIYYPHIGGISEHIYHLANQFESMGHAVSILTANMEGDLRPDEER' A
#
# COMPACT_ATOMS: atom_id res chain seq x y z
N MET A 1 -16.87 8.67 -24.96
CA MET A 1 -15.53 8.12 -25.25
C MET A 1 -15.11 7.32 -24.02
N GLN A 2 -15.18 5.99 -24.07
CA GLN A 2 -14.57 5.15 -23.03
C GLN A 2 -13.11 4.95 -23.42
N VAL A 3 -12.19 5.60 -22.70
CA VAL A 3 -10.76 5.28 -22.79
C VAL A 3 -10.64 3.84 -22.27
N GLU A 4 -10.06 2.94 -23.05
CA GLU A 4 -9.71 1.61 -22.56
C GLU A 4 -8.83 1.77 -21.33
N LYS A 5 -9.35 1.41 -20.15
CA LYS A 5 -8.57 1.34 -18.92
C LYS A 5 -7.58 0.18 -19.06
N CYS A 6 -6.35 0.47 -19.51
CA CYS A 6 -5.25 -0.49 -19.43
C CYS A 6 -5.06 -0.89 -17.97
N LYS A 7 -5.47 -2.12 -17.62
CA LYS A 7 -5.31 -2.65 -16.27
C LYS A 7 -3.85 -3.03 -16.05
N MET A 8 -3.17 -2.26 -15.20
CA MET A 8 -1.81 -2.56 -14.75
C MET A 8 -1.80 -3.52 -13.57
N LYS A 9 -0.64 -4.15 -13.34
CA LYS A 9 -0.30 -4.83 -12.09
C LYS A 9 0.67 -3.95 -11.32
N VAL A 10 0.32 -3.57 -10.10
CA VAL A 10 1.10 -2.67 -9.25
C VAL A 10 1.46 -3.40 -7.95
N LEU A 11 2.75 -3.37 -7.59
CA LEU A 11 3.24 -3.86 -6.31
C LEU A 11 3.81 -2.70 -5.52
N PHE A 12 3.20 -2.37 -4.39
CA PHE A 12 3.81 -1.53 -3.37
C PHE A 12 4.74 -2.39 -2.53
N VAL A 13 5.95 -1.89 -2.28
CA VAL A 13 6.93 -2.52 -1.39
C VAL A 13 7.31 -1.49 -0.34
N SER A 14 7.14 -1.85 0.93
CA SER A 14 7.51 -1.02 2.06
C SER A 14 8.01 -1.92 3.17
N ASP A 15 8.97 -1.47 3.96
CA ASP A 15 9.32 -2.12 5.23
C ASP A 15 8.24 -1.88 6.28
N ILE A 16 7.45 -0.80 6.13
CA ILE A 16 6.37 -0.41 7.04
C ILE A 16 5.02 -0.34 6.34
N TYR A 17 4.02 -1.04 6.91
CA TYR A 17 2.63 -0.96 6.50
C TYR A 17 1.71 -1.18 7.72
N TYR A 18 0.39 -1.18 7.53
CA TYR A 18 -0.54 -1.47 8.61
C TYR A 18 -0.18 -2.79 9.32
N PRO A 19 -0.27 -2.84 10.67
CA PRO A 19 -0.98 -1.90 11.54
C PRO A 19 -0.23 -0.63 11.96
N HIS A 20 1.02 -0.40 11.53
CA HIS A 20 1.74 0.84 11.87
C HIS A 20 1.08 2.04 11.18
N ILE A 21 0.75 3.06 11.96
CA ILE A 21 0.09 4.27 11.48
C ILE A 21 1.15 5.35 11.29
N GLY A 22 1.25 5.87 10.06
CA GLY A 22 2.15 6.94 9.69
C GLY A 22 1.91 7.39 8.25
N GLY A 23 2.63 8.41 7.81
CA GLY A 23 2.42 8.98 6.47
C GLY A 23 2.65 7.98 5.34
N ILE A 24 3.58 7.03 5.51
CA ILE A 24 3.88 6.00 4.51
C ILE A 24 2.73 5.01 4.39
N SER A 25 2.25 4.46 5.51
CA SER A 25 1.16 3.47 5.49
C SER A 25 -0.15 4.08 4.99
N GLU A 26 -0.46 5.33 5.38
CA GLU A 26 -1.61 6.07 4.85
C GLU A 26 -1.48 6.35 3.33
N HIS A 27 -0.31 6.79 2.88
CA HIS A 27 -0.05 7.05 1.46
C HIS A 27 -0.25 5.78 0.61
N ILE A 28 0.37 4.67 1.03
CA ILE A 28 0.24 3.37 0.33
C ILE A 28 -1.22 2.94 0.31
N TYR A 29 -1.92 3.02 1.45
CA TYR A 29 -3.32 2.61 1.56
C TYR A 29 -4.25 3.41 0.63
N HIS A 30 -4.18 4.74 0.68
CA HIS A 30 -5.06 5.58 -0.13
C HIS A 30 -4.76 5.46 -1.63
N LEU A 31 -3.48 5.38 -2.00
CA LEU A 31 -3.10 5.24 -3.41
C LEU A 31 -3.43 3.85 -3.97
N ALA A 32 -3.21 2.79 -3.19
CA ALA A 32 -3.61 1.44 -3.55
C ALA A 32 -5.12 1.36 -3.82
N ASN A 33 -5.94 1.87 -2.88
CA ASN A 33 -7.39 1.94 -3.05
C ASN A 33 -7.80 2.74 -4.28
N GLN A 34 -7.11 3.85 -4.58
CA GLN A 34 -7.39 4.63 -5.77
C GLN A 34 -7.08 3.83 -7.05
N PHE A 35 -5.93 3.14 -7.11
CA PHE A 35 -5.58 2.29 -8.25
C PHE A 35 -6.52 1.09 -8.42
N GLU A 36 -6.98 0.48 -7.32
CA GLU A 36 -8.00 -0.56 -7.37
C GLU A 36 -9.35 -0.01 -7.88
N SER A 37 -9.78 1.17 -7.43
CA SER A 37 -10.97 1.85 -7.96
C SER A 37 -10.84 2.19 -9.46
N MET A 38 -9.61 2.41 -9.92
CA MET A 38 -9.29 2.57 -11.33
C MET A 38 -9.27 1.25 -12.10
N GLY A 39 -9.35 0.10 -11.43
CA GLY A 39 -9.45 -1.23 -12.02
C GLY A 39 -8.10 -1.94 -12.19
N HIS A 40 -7.04 -1.42 -11.57
CA HIS A 40 -5.73 -2.06 -11.53
C HIS A 40 -5.69 -3.20 -10.50
N ALA A 41 -4.82 -4.18 -10.73
CA ALA A 41 -4.54 -5.21 -9.73
C ALA A 41 -3.40 -4.71 -8.84
N VAL A 42 -3.66 -4.55 -7.55
CA VAL A 42 -2.69 -4.01 -6.59
C VAL A 42 -2.34 -5.06 -5.55
N SER A 43 -1.08 -5.07 -5.12
CA SER A 43 -0.62 -5.89 -4.00
C SER A 43 0.37 -5.09 -3.17
N ILE A 44 0.46 -5.42 -1.89
CA ILE A 44 1.32 -4.75 -0.93
C ILE A 44 2.21 -5.81 -0.31
N LEU A 45 3.52 -5.67 -0.50
CA LEU A 45 4.54 -6.48 0.13
C LEU A 45 5.15 -5.67 1.27
N THR A 46 5.03 -6.22 2.49
CA THR A 46 5.58 -5.62 3.70
C THR A 46 6.35 -6.64 4.52
N ALA A 47 7.19 -6.17 5.44
CA ALA A 47 7.85 -7.03 6.42
C ALA A 47 6.81 -7.76 7.29
N ASN A 48 7.14 -8.97 7.76
CA ASN A 48 6.35 -9.59 8.83
C ASN A 48 6.61 -8.81 10.13
N MET A 49 5.55 -8.23 10.70
CA MET A 49 5.59 -7.37 11.88
C MET A 49 4.97 -8.02 13.11
N GLU A 50 4.76 -9.32 13.11
CA GLU A 50 4.27 -10.04 14.28
C GLU A 50 5.08 -9.68 15.54
N GLY A 51 4.43 -9.01 16.50
CA GLY A 51 5.00 -8.67 17.80
C GLY A 51 5.77 -7.35 17.87
N ASP A 52 5.95 -6.62 16.77
CA ASP A 52 6.64 -5.33 16.76
C ASP A 52 5.70 -4.22 16.30
N LEU A 53 4.99 -3.59 17.26
CA LEU A 53 4.09 -2.45 17.03
C LEU A 53 4.74 -1.11 17.38
N ARG A 54 6.06 -1.09 17.57
CA ARG A 54 6.77 0.15 17.93
C ARG A 54 6.63 1.18 16.80
N PRO A 55 6.47 2.46 17.12
CA PRO A 55 6.54 3.52 16.13
C PRO A 55 7.83 3.44 15.32
N ASP A 56 7.79 3.88 14.06
CA ASP A 56 8.98 3.86 13.17
C ASP A 56 10.17 4.62 13.77
N GLU A 57 9.91 5.68 14.53
CA GLU A 57 10.94 6.47 15.22
C GLU A 57 11.74 5.66 16.27
N GLU A 58 11.20 4.53 16.73
CA GLU A 58 11.77 3.68 17.78
C GLU A 58 12.42 2.38 17.26
N ARG A 59 12.45 2.18 15.94
CA ARG A 59 12.88 0.94 15.29
C ARG A 59 14.22 1.09 14.59
#